data_AF-A0A821NHJ6-F1
#
_entry.id   AF-A0A821NHJ6-F1
#
_cell.length_a   1.000
_cell.length_b   1.000
_cell.length_c   1.000
_cell.angle_alpha   90.00
_cell.angle_beta   90.00
_cell.angle_gamma   90.00
#
_symmetry.space_group_name_H-M   'P 1'
#
loop_
_entity.id
_entity.type
_entity.pdbx_description
1 polymer ?
#
loop_
_entity_poly.entity_id
_entity_poly.type
_entity_poly.pdbx_seq_one_letter_code
_entity_poly.pdbx_strand_id
1 'polypeptide(L)' 'TAVTCRGLQLREIPNDIPKFTTELYLQDNLIKRIPRNGNLQRLKNLRILDLQNNQLE' A
#
# COMPACT_ATOMS: atom_id res chain seq x y z
N THR A 1 2.14 6.53 12.51
CA THR A 1 3.16 6.94 11.54
C THR A 1 2.68 6.69 10.13
N ALA A 2 2.80 7.70 9.27
CA ALA A 2 2.38 7.63 7.87
C ALA A 2 3.55 7.31 6.93
N VAL A 3 3.29 6.51 5.91
CA VAL A 3 4.20 6.20 4.79
C VAL A 3 3.50 6.59 3.49
N THR A 4 4.18 7.41 2.67
CA THR A 4 3.64 7.89 1.41
C THR A 4 4.45 7.38 0.23
N CYS A 5 3.76 6.70 -0.69
CA CYS A 5 4.28 6.07 -1.89
C CYS A 5 3.47 6.52 -3.13
N ARG A 6 3.06 7.79 -3.15
CA ARG A 6 2.19 8.36 -4.19
C ARG A 6 2.92 8.56 -5.51
N GLY A 7 2.30 8.20 -6.63
CA GLY A 7 2.81 8.58 -7.96
C GLY A 7 4.09 7.86 -8.39
N LEU A 8 4.44 6.74 -7.75
CA LEU A 8 5.70 6.03 -7.96
C LEU A 8 5.63 4.95 -9.03
N GLN A 9 4.54 4.90 -9.80
CA GLN A 9 4.28 3.89 -10.83
C GLN A 9 4.33 2.44 -10.30
N LEU A 10 4.01 2.26 -9.02
CA LEU A 10 4.07 0.96 -8.35
C LEU A 10 3.02 0.03 -8.95
N ARG A 11 3.45 -1.19 -9.31
CA ARG A 11 2.56 -2.24 -9.81
C ARG A 11 2.11 -3.21 -8.71
N GLU A 12 2.77 -3.14 -7.57
CA GLU A 12 2.53 -3.96 -6.40
C GLU A 12 2.78 -3.17 -5.11
N ILE A 13 2.32 -3.73 -3.99
CA ILE A 13 2.51 -3.12 -2.67
C ILE A 13 3.96 -3.36 -2.21
N PRO A 14 4.72 -2.31 -1.81
CA PRO A 14 6.11 -2.45 -1.39
C PRO A 14 6.30 -3.44 -0.22
N ASN A 15 7.43 -4.15 -0.22
CA ASN A 15 7.78 -5.17 0.79
C ASN A 15 8.44 -4.59 2.06
N ASP A 16 8.99 -3.39 1.95
CA ASP A 16 9.86 -2.70 2.91
C ASP A 16 9.12 -1.68 3.79
N ILE A 17 7.79 -1.78 3.85
CA ILE A 17 6.97 -0.91 4.70
C ILE A 17 7.22 -1.26 6.19
N PRO A 18 7.60 -0.27 7.03
CA PRO A 18 7.82 -0.49 8.45
C PRO A 18 6.58 -1.09 9.15
N LYS A 19 6.78 -2.08 10.02
CA LYS A 19 5.68 -2.78 10.72
C LYS A 19 4.82 -1.87 11.62
N PHE A 20 5.38 -0.76 12.07
CA PHE A 20 4.69 0.25 12.89
C PHE A 20 3.88 1.27 12.07
N THR A 21 3.83 1.14 10.75
CA THR A 21 3.04 2.01 9.86
C THR A 21 1.56 1.94 10.24
N THR A 22 0.94 3.11 10.41
CA THR A 22 -0.49 3.25 10.72
C THR A 22 -1.28 3.78 9.53
N GLU A 23 -0.62 4.45 8.59
CA GLU A 23 -1.24 5.05 7.41
C GLU A 23 -0.34 4.79 6.20
N LEU A 24 -0.89 4.21 5.14
CA LEU A 24 -0.17 3.89 3.91
C LEU A 24 -0.89 4.51 2.72
N TYR A 25 -0.19 5.41 2.03
CA TYR A 25 -0.70 6.16 0.90
C TYR A 25 -0.06 5.65 -0.41
N LEU A 26 -0.84 4.95 -1.22
CA LEU A 26 -0.44 4.32 -2.48
C LEU A 26 -1.24 4.85 -3.68
N GLN A 27 -1.84 6.02 -3.56
CA GLN A 27 -2.63 6.63 -4.62
C GLN A 27 -1.77 7.03 -5.84
N ASP A 28 -2.43 7.14 -7.00
CA ASP A 28 -1.80 7.48 -8.28
C ASP A 28 -0.70 6.47 -8.70
N ASN A 29 -0.97 5.17 -8.52
CA ASN A 29 -0.07 4.08 -8.91
C ASN A 29 -0.73 3.14 -9.94
N LEU A 30 -0.07 2.03 -10.26
CA LEU A 30 -0.49 1.05 -11.28
C LEU A 30 -0.81 -0.31 -10.64
N ILE A 31 -1.21 -0.33 -9.37
CA ILE A 31 -1.47 -1.57 -8.63
C ILE A 31 -2.74 -2.20 -9.19
N LYS A 32 -2.62 -3.45 -9.63
CA LYS A 32 -3.75 -4.19 -10.22
C LYS A 32 -4.49 -5.11 -9.26
N ARG A 33 -3.77 -5.62 -8.25
CA ARG A 33 -4.32 -6.59 -7.32
C ARG A 33 -3.68 -6.43 -5.96
N ILE A 34 -4.46 -6.72 -4.94
CA ILE A 34 -3.98 -6.82 -3.57
C ILE A 34 -3.81 -8.31 -3.26
N PRO A 35 -2.58 -8.84 -3.18
CA PRO A 35 -2.37 -10.25 -2.90
C PRO A 35 -2.91 -10.61 -1.51
N ARG A 36 -3.76 -11.65 -1.44
CA ARG A 36 -4.31 -12.14 -0.16
C ARG A 36 -3.21 -12.45 0.85
N ASN A 37 -2.08 -12.98 0.40
CA ASN A 37 -0.93 -13.38 1.23
C ASN A 37 0.15 -12.28 1.31
N GLY A 38 -0.21 -11.03 1.00
CA GLY A 38 0.74 -9.93 0.82
C GLY A 38 1.20 -9.24 2.09
N ASN A 39 2.11 -8.28 1.91
CA ASN A 39 2.73 -7.51 3.00
C ASN A 39 1.76 -6.66 3.82
N LEU A 40 0.52 -6.47 3.37
CA LEU A 40 -0.48 -5.81 4.21
C LEU A 40 -0.76 -6.61 5.49
N GLN A 41 -0.67 -7.94 5.46
CA GLN A 41 -0.96 -8.77 6.63
C GLN A 41 0.00 -8.55 7.83
N ARG A 42 1.24 -8.09 7.57
CA ARG A 42 2.22 -7.79 8.62
C ARG A 42 2.01 -6.40 9.24
N LEU A 43 1.27 -5.52 8.58
CA LEU A 43 1.02 -4.15 9.05
C LEU A 43 -0.16 -4.15 10.03
N LYS A 44 0.03 -4.78 11.20
CA LYS A 44 -1.03 -4.97 12.22
C LYS A 44 -1.62 -3.68 12.76
N ASN A 45 -0.87 -2.59 12.69
CA ASN A 45 -1.28 -1.27 13.17
C ASN A 45 -1.85 -0.39 12.05
N LEU A 46 -1.98 -0.90 10.83
CA LEU A 46 -2.48 -0.13 9.69
C LEU A 46 -3.95 0.20 9.88
N ARG A 47 -4.27 1.48 9.82
CA ARG A 47 -5.62 2.05 9.97
C ARG A 47 -6.13 2.68 8.68
N ILE A 48 -5.22 3.26 7.90
CA ILE A 48 -5.53 3.89 6.62
C ILE A 48 -4.71 3.21 5.53
N LEU A 49 -5.38 2.80 4.46
CA LEU A 49 -4.79 2.33 3.21
C LEU A 49 -5.45 3.09 2.07
N ASP A 50 -4.75 4.04 1.48
CA ASP A 50 -5.23 4.79 0.32
C ASP A 50 -4.69 4.16 -0.97
N LEU A 51 -5.61 3.69 -1.82
CA LEU A 51 -5.32 3.08 -3.11
C LEU A 51 -6.03 3.81 -4.25
N GLN A 52 -6.47 5.06 -4.05
CA GLN A 52 -7.14 5.84 -5.09
C GLN A 52 -6.32 5.94 -6.37
N ASN A 53 -6.98 6.03 -7.52
CA ASN A 53 -6.31 6.12 -8.83
C ASN A 53 -5.27 5.01 -9.09
N ASN A 54 -5.58 3.78 -8.67
CA ASN A 54 -4.89 2.56 -9.10
C ASN A 54 -5.71 1.80 -10.16
N GLN A 55 -5.20 0.66 -10.61
CA GLN A 55 -5.82 -0.18 -11.66
C GLN A 55 -6.42 -1.46 -11.08
N LEU A 56 -7.05 -1.38 -9.91
CA LEU A 56 -7.54 -2.55 -9.18
C LEU A 56 -8.63 -3.28 -10.00
N GLU A 57 -8.43 -4.59 -10.20
CA GLU A 57 -9.35 -5.54 -10.87
C GLU A 57 -9.98 -6.52 -9.87
#